data_AF-A0A9X2X9H7-F1
#
_entry.id   AF-A0A9X2X9H7-F1
#
_cell.length_a   1.000
_cell.length_b   1.000
_cell.length_c   1.000
_cell.angle_alpha   90.00
_cell.angle_beta   90.00
_cell.angle_gamma   90.00
#
_symmetry.space_group_name_H-M   'P 1'
#
loop_
_entity.id
_entity.type
_entity.pdbx_description
1 polymer ?
#
loop_
_entity_poly.entity_id
_entity_poly.type
_entity_poly.pdbx_seq_one_letter_code
_entity_poly.pdbx_strand_id
1 'polypeptide(L)'
;MKIPGRLRPFSPVFLAAACLTPWLLAACASSSERAPGTQPDGYPNLNISPAAAAPQLTNEERRALVQELAKGRELPSQASQPSAAELERLRRLGELHAEERLRAIEAGE
;
A
#
# COMPACT_ATOMS: atom_id res chain seq x y z
N MET A 1 -13.47 0.96 -45.48
CA MET A 1 -14.46 0.41 -44.53
C MET A 1 -14.56 1.38 -43.36
N LYS A 2 -15.77 1.85 -43.06
CA LYS A 2 -16.08 2.92 -42.08
C LYS A 2 -16.28 2.32 -40.68
N ILE A 3 -15.59 2.84 -39.68
CA ILE A 3 -15.80 2.50 -38.26
C ILE A 3 -16.74 3.58 -37.69
N PRO A 4 -18.00 3.27 -37.31
CA PRO A 4 -18.81 4.23 -36.59
C PRO A 4 -18.38 4.26 -35.13
N GLY A 5 -17.66 5.32 -34.74
CA GLY A 5 -17.39 5.65 -33.35
C GLY A 5 -18.69 6.02 -32.62
N ARG A 6 -18.97 5.32 -31.52
CA ARG A 6 -19.99 5.72 -30.55
C ARG A 6 -19.30 6.00 -29.22
N LEU A 7 -19.00 7.29 -28.99
CA LEU A 7 -18.71 7.83 -27.67
C LEU A 7 -20.00 7.73 -26.84
N ARG A 8 -19.95 7.04 -25.70
CA ARG A 8 -21.03 7.09 -24.70
C ARG A 8 -20.78 8.30 -23.80
N PRO A 9 -21.76 9.19 -23.59
CA PRO A 9 -21.66 10.24 -22.57
C PRO A 9 -21.80 9.63 -21.17
N PHE A 10 -20.86 9.96 -20.29
CA PHE A 10 -20.98 9.72 -18.85
C PHE A 10 -22.03 10.69 -18.31
N SER A 11 -23.17 10.18 -17.87
CA SER A 11 -24.25 10.98 -17.28
C SER A 11 -24.24 10.77 -15.76
N PRO A 12 -23.97 11.79 -14.94
CA PRO A 12 -24.06 11.71 -13.49
C PRO A 12 -25.41 12.26 -13.03
N VAL A 13 -26.46 11.42 -13.04
CA VAL A 13 -27.73 11.74 -12.39
C VAL A 13 -28.27 10.49 -11.72
N PHE A 14 -27.89 10.27 -10.46
CA PHE A 14 -28.77 9.65 -9.47
C PHE A 14 -28.44 10.25 -8.11
N LEU A 15 -29.02 11.44 -7.92
CA LEU A 15 -29.22 12.08 -6.64
C LEU A 15 -30.50 11.50 -6.01
N ALA A 16 -30.49 11.40 -4.69
CA ALA A 16 -31.63 11.19 -3.79
C ALA A 16 -32.08 9.74 -3.54
N ALA A 17 -31.58 9.16 -2.45
CA ALA A 17 -32.41 8.42 -1.51
C ALA A 17 -31.93 8.76 -0.08
N ALA A 18 -32.80 9.43 0.64
CA ALA A 18 -32.61 9.82 2.02
C ALA A 18 -32.60 8.58 2.92
N CYS A 19 -31.49 8.35 3.63
CA CYS A 19 -31.48 7.59 4.87
C CYS A 19 -31.02 8.54 5.97
N LEU A 20 -32.01 9.07 6.67
CA LEU A 20 -31.87 9.67 8.00
C LEU A 20 -31.21 8.65 8.94
N THR A 21 -29.96 8.90 9.32
CA THR A 21 -29.38 8.33 10.55
C THR A 21 -28.79 9.48 11.37
N PRO A 22 -29.55 10.04 12.31
CA PRO A 22 -28.97 10.88 13.34
C PRO A 22 -28.23 9.97 14.33
N TRP A 23 -27.12 10.48 14.86
CA TRP A 23 -26.39 9.94 16.01
C TRP A 23 -25.62 8.62 15.81
N LEU A 24 -24.35 8.77 15.49
CA LEU A 24 -23.32 8.32 16.42
C LEU A 24 -22.23 9.38 16.50
N LEU A 25 -22.47 10.30 17.43
CA LEU A 25 -21.44 11.14 17.99
C LEU A 25 -20.22 10.28 18.35
N ALA A 26 -19.07 10.72 17.87
CA ALA A 26 -17.90 10.98 18.69
C ALA A 26 -17.74 10.05 19.91
N ALA A 27 -17.16 8.89 19.66
CA ALA A 27 -16.30 8.24 20.64
C ALA A 27 -14.97 7.91 19.95
N CYS A 28 -14.24 8.94 19.52
CA CYS A 28 -12.79 8.88 19.59
C CYS A 28 -12.47 8.75 21.08
N ALA A 29 -12.51 7.52 21.59
CA ALA A 29 -11.76 7.17 22.77
C ALA A 29 -10.29 7.29 22.35
N SER A 30 -9.78 8.52 22.34
CA SER A 30 -8.36 8.76 22.49
C SER A 30 -8.03 8.21 23.87
N SER A 31 -7.69 6.92 23.94
CA SER A 31 -6.83 6.41 24.97
C SER A 31 -5.63 7.34 24.99
N SER A 32 -5.65 8.29 25.93
CA SER A 32 -4.55 9.19 26.21
C SER A 32 -3.42 8.30 26.71
N GLU A 33 -2.70 7.74 25.75
CA GLU A 33 -1.48 6.98 25.99
C GLU A 33 -0.49 8.01 26.51
N ARG A 34 -0.24 7.92 27.82
CA ARG A 34 0.60 8.84 28.55
C ARG A 34 1.93 8.93 27.81
N ALA A 35 2.24 10.09 27.24
CA ALA A 35 3.50 10.31 26.55
C ALA A 35 4.65 9.82 27.45
N PRO A 36 5.63 9.07 26.91
CA PRO A 36 6.75 8.59 27.70
C PRO A 36 7.39 9.79 28.38
N GLY A 37 7.43 9.76 29.72
CA GLY A 37 7.89 10.89 30.51
C GLY A 37 9.30 11.28 30.07
N THR A 38 9.50 12.55 29.74
CA THR A 38 10.85 13.09 29.54
C THR A 38 11.56 13.15 30.89
N GLN A 39 12.87 12.96 30.89
CA GLN A 39 13.71 13.25 32.04
C GLN A 39 13.70 14.78 32.32
N PRO A 40 14.09 15.22 33.53
CA PRO A 40 14.10 16.65 33.89
C PRO A 40 14.99 17.52 32.98
N ASP A 41 15.96 16.92 32.31
CA ASP A 41 16.87 17.54 31.34
C ASP A 41 16.27 17.66 29.91
N GLY A 42 15.04 17.19 29.72
CA GLY A 42 14.31 17.29 28.46
C GLY A 42 14.57 16.12 27.48
N TYR A 43 15.42 15.16 27.83
CA TYR A 43 15.66 13.99 27.00
C TYR A 43 14.60 12.89 27.24
N PRO A 44 14.33 12.02 26.25
CA PRO A 44 13.41 10.91 26.43
C PRO A 44 13.93 9.96 27.51
N ASN A 45 13.07 9.56 28.44
CA ASN A 45 13.47 8.61 29.47
C ASN A 45 13.60 7.20 28.89
N LEU A 46 14.84 6.79 28.59
CA LEU A 46 15.17 5.47 28.04
C LEU A 46 14.87 4.30 28.99
N ASN A 47 14.57 4.59 30.27
CA ASN A 47 14.15 3.56 31.24
C ASN A 47 12.68 3.17 31.08
N ILE A 48 11.89 3.92 30.30
CA ILE A 48 10.49 3.59 30.03
C ILE A 48 10.44 2.74 28.77
N SER A 49 9.88 1.54 28.88
CA SER A 49 9.62 0.71 27.70
C SER A 49 8.61 1.44 26.80
N PRO A 50 8.88 1.60 25.50
CA PRO A 50 7.95 2.25 24.60
C PRO A 50 6.65 1.46 24.59
N ALA A 51 5.54 2.17 24.71
CA ALA A 51 4.24 1.56 24.53
C ALA A 51 4.07 1.11 23.08
N ALA A 52 3.35 0.02 22.86
CA ALA A 52 3.11 -0.47 21.51
C ALA A 52 2.18 0.49 20.78
N ALA A 53 2.61 1.02 19.64
CA ALA A 53 1.83 1.98 18.85
C ALA A 53 0.49 1.41 18.32
N ALA A 54 0.30 0.09 18.37
CA ALA A 54 -0.92 -0.60 18.00
C ALA A 54 -1.11 -1.86 18.86
N PRO A 55 -2.36 -2.33 19.02
CA PRO A 55 -2.65 -3.64 19.61
C PRO A 55 -1.87 -4.73 18.87
N GLN A 56 -1.22 -5.61 19.63
CA GLN A 56 -0.51 -6.75 19.03
C GLN A 56 -1.51 -7.80 18.55
N LEU A 57 -1.21 -8.40 17.39
CA LEU A 57 -2.01 -9.50 16.85
C LEU A 57 -1.94 -10.72 17.77
N THR A 58 -3.10 -11.30 18.05
CA THR A 58 -3.19 -12.60 18.72
C THR A 58 -2.56 -13.70 17.86
N ASN A 59 -2.24 -14.83 18.48
CA ASN A 59 -1.68 -15.97 17.74
C ASN A 59 -2.67 -16.52 16.70
N GLU A 60 -3.97 -16.41 16.95
CA GLU A 60 -5.03 -16.84 16.04
C GLU A 60 -5.14 -15.92 14.83
N GLU A 61 -5.17 -14.60 15.05
CA GLU A 61 -5.16 -13.59 13.99
C GLU A 61 -3.91 -13.70 13.11
N ARG A 62 -2.74 -13.92 13.73
CA ARG A 62 -1.49 -14.14 12.98
C ARG A 62 -1.60 -15.36 12.06
N ARG A 63 -2.16 -16.47 12.56
CA ARG A 63 -2.35 -17.69 11.75
C ARG A 63 -3.31 -17.44 10.60
N ALA A 64 -4.42 -16.73 10.84
CA ALA A 64 -5.39 -16.39 9.82
C ALA A 64 -4.76 -15.53 8.70
N LEU A 65 -4.01 -14.48 9.06
CA LEU A 65 -3.31 -13.62 8.11
C LEU A 65 -2.26 -14.38 7.30
N VAL A 66 -1.50 -15.28 7.94
CA VAL A 66 -0.52 -16.11 7.23
C VAL A 66 -1.21 -17.02 6.21
N GLN A 67 -2.35 -17.62 6.57
CA GLN A 67 -3.12 -18.45 5.64
C GLN A 67 -3.71 -17.63 4.49
N GLU A 68 -4.18 -16.42 4.75
CA GLU A 68 -4.68 -15.51 3.72
C GLU A 68 -3.57 -15.11 2.73
N LEU A 69 -2.39 -14.73 3.25
CA LEU A 69 -1.24 -14.42 2.42
C LEU A 69 -0.75 -15.63 1.63
N ALA A 70 -0.81 -16.84 2.19
CA ALA A 70 -0.47 -18.07 1.49
C ALA A 70 -1.43 -18.31 0.32
N LYS A 71 -2.74 -18.16 0.52
CA LYS A 71 -3.76 -18.26 -0.55
C LYS A 71 -3.50 -17.23 -1.66
N GLY A 72 -3.12 -16.01 -1.30
CA GLY A 72 -2.76 -14.97 -2.27
C GLY A 72 -1.52 -15.28 -3.10
N ARG A 73 -0.59 -16.10 -2.58
CA ARG A 73 0.61 -16.56 -3.31
C ARG A 73 0.36 -17.79 -4.18
N GLU A 74 -0.53 -18.67 -3.74
CA GLU A 74 -0.91 -19.88 -4.49
C GLU A 74 -1.85 -19.58 -5.66
N LEU A 75 -2.64 -18.51 -5.55
CA LEU A 75 -3.26 -17.93 -6.73
C LEU A 75 -2.12 -17.48 -7.66
N PRO A 76 -1.99 -18.07 -8.86
CA PRO A 76 -1.04 -17.55 -9.82
C PRO A 76 -1.40 -16.09 -9.98
N SER A 77 -0.46 -15.20 -9.65
CA SER A 77 -0.58 -13.79 -9.99
C SER A 77 -1.12 -13.77 -11.41
N GLN A 78 -2.31 -13.20 -11.62
CA GLN A 78 -2.91 -13.07 -12.95
C GLN A 78 -2.04 -12.19 -13.88
N ALA A 79 -0.84 -11.82 -13.46
CA ALA A 79 0.25 -11.53 -14.37
C ALA A 79 0.53 -12.78 -15.24
N SER A 80 -0.07 -12.78 -16.43
CA SER A 80 0.37 -13.62 -17.55
C SER A 80 1.89 -13.66 -17.56
N GLN A 81 2.44 -14.87 -17.46
CA GLN A 81 3.88 -15.06 -17.59
C GLN A 81 4.31 -14.41 -18.92
N PRO A 82 5.32 -13.52 -18.91
CA PRO A 82 5.77 -12.87 -20.13
C PRO A 82 6.22 -13.94 -21.13
N SER A 83 5.86 -13.75 -22.40
CA SER A 83 6.34 -14.63 -23.46
C SER A 83 7.88 -14.58 -23.53
N ALA A 84 8.51 -15.60 -24.13
CA ALA A 84 9.97 -15.61 -24.29
C ALA A 84 10.49 -14.36 -25.03
N ALA A 85 9.72 -13.85 -26.00
CA ALA A 85 10.04 -12.62 -26.71
C ALA A 85 9.95 -11.38 -25.81
N GLU A 86 8.95 -11.31 -24.93
CA GLU A 86 8.83 -10.21 -23.96
C GLU A 86 9.94 -10.27 -22.91
N LEU A 87 10.34 -11.46 -22.47
CA LEU A 87 11.49 -11.64 -21.58
C LEU A 87 12.79 -11.16 -22.24
N GLU A 88 13.00 -11.48 -23.51
CA GLU A 88 14.18 -11.01 -24.24
C GLU A 88 14.18 -9.48 -24.39
N ARG A 89 13.02 -8.89 -24.70
CA ARG A 89 12.85 -7.44 -24.75
C ARG A 89 13.17 -6.78 -23.40
N LEU A 90 12.66 -7.34 -22.30
CA LEU A 90 12.91 -6.82 -20.95
C LEU A 90 14.39 -6.92 -20.57
N ARG A 91 15.08 -8.00 -20.96
CA ARG A 91 16.53 -8.12 -20.76
C ARG A 91 17.29 -7.02 -21.48
N ARG A 92 17.02 -6.82 -22.77
CA ARG A 92 17.66 -5.75 -23.56
C ARG A 92 17.40 -4.36 -22.98
N LEU A 93 16.17 -4.11 -22.52
CA LEU A 93 15.83 -2.85 -21.85
C LEU A 93 16.66 -2.65 -20.57
N GLY A 94 16.81 -3.71 -19.77
CA GLY A 94 17.63 -3.69 -18.56
C GLY A 94 19.11 -3.43 -18.85
N GLU A 95 19.66 -4.06 -19.89
CA GLU A 95 21.05 -3.86 -20.34
C GLU A 95 21.29 -2.41 -20.77
N LEU A 96 20.42 -1.85 -21.61
CA LEU A 96 20.52 -0.46 -22.06
C LEU A 96 20.52 0.52 -20.89
N HIS A 97 19.58 0.34 -19.95
CA HIS A 97 19.49 1.24 -18.80
C HIS A 97 20.69 1.07 -17.86
N ALA A 98 21.23 -0.14 -17.71
CA ALA A 98 22.45 -0.36 -16.94
C ALA A 98 23.65 0.36 -17.58
N GLU A 99 23.80 0.27 -18.90
CA GLU A 99 24.86 0.98 -19.65
C GLU A 99 24.72 2.50 -19.53
N GLU A 100 23.52 3.05 -19.65
CA GLU A 100 23.25 4.48 -19.46
C GLU A 100 23.64 4.94 -18.05
N ARG A 101 23.29 4.16 -17.03
CA ARG A 101 23.63 4.50 -15.64
C ARG A 101 25.13 4.43 -15.38
N LEU A 102 25.82 3.44 -15.96
CA LEU A 102 27.28 3.38 -15.88
C LEU A 102 27.93 4.59 -16.54
N ARG A 103 27.47 4.99 -17.73
CA ARG A 103 27.98 6.19 -18.40
C ARG A 103 27.74 7.47 -17.59
N ALA A 104 26.58 7.60 -16.94
CA ALA A 104 26.29 8.75 -16.08
C ALA A 104 27.28 8.83 -14.89
N ILE A 105 27.56 7.68 -14.25
CA ILE A 105 28.55 7.59 -13.16
C ILE A 105 29.96 7.95 -13.67
N GLU A 106 30.34 7.44 -14.84
CA GLU A 106 31.65 7.76 -15.47
C GLU A 106 31.75 9.23 -15.88
N ALA A 107 30.63 9.86 -16.24
CA ALA A 107 30.54 11.28 -16.52
C ALA A 107 30.52 12.17 -15.25
N GLY A 108 30.40 11.56 -14.06
CA GLY A 108 30.41 12.24 -12.78
C GLY A 108 29.06 12.84 -12.35
N GLU A 109 27.95 12.32 -12.87
CA GLU A 109 26.59 12.63 -12.40
C GLU A 109 26.20 11.84 -11.13
#